data_AF-A0A5B1R991-F1
#
_entry.id   AF-A0A5B1R991-F1
#
_cell.length_a   1.000
_cell.length_b   1.000
_cell.length_c   1.000
_cell.angle_alpha   90.00
_cell.angle_beta   90.00
_cell.angle_gamma   90.00
#
_symmetry.space_group_name_H-M   'P 1'
#
loop_
_entity.id
_entity.type
_entity.pdbx_description
1 polymer ?
#
loop_
_entity_poly.entity_id
_entity_poly.type
_entity_poly.pdbx_seq_one_letter_code
_entity_poly.pdbx_strand_id
1 'polypeptide(L)'
;MRLIKHYNQVIAPFFRSSNGHAKVVDSLLSASLGDRAWPVRHDRTDKQIGIRLDFGKMFSEKGTQYRWIHVQANKGADQSTLRAIAQKNPHRILGSVQLDVKAPIAQEELLQEVRDILEAL
;
A
#
# COMPACT_ATOMS: atom_id res chain seq x y z
N MET A 1 -15.72 3.56 -11.85
CA MET A 1 -14.91 2.39 -12.26
C MET A 1 -14.91 1.37 -11.12
N ARG A 2 -15.18 0.08 -11.39
CA ARG A 2 -15.07 -0.99 -10.36
C ARG A 2 -13.64 -1.01 -9.79
N LEU A 3 -13.49 -1.17 -8.48
CA LEU A 3 -12.21 -1.00 -7.79
C LEU A 3 -11.12 -1.96 -8.32
N ILE A 4 -11.47 -3.21 -8.63
CA ILE A 4 -10.54 -4.17 -9.25
C ILE A 4 -10.12 -3.79 -10.66
N LYS A 5 -11.00 -3.15 -11.44
CA LYS A 5 -10.62 -2.60 -12.73
C LYS A 5 -9.60 -1.45 -12.55
N HIS A 6 -9.80 -0.59 -11.54
CA HIS A 6 -8.84 0.47 -11.20
C HIS A 6 -7.50 -0.10 -10.74
N TYR A 7 -7.52 -1.15 -9.92
CA TYR A 7 -6.31 -1.84 -9.50
C TYR A 7 -5.51 -2.36 -10.71
N ASN A 8 -6.17 -3.10 -11.61
CA ASN A 8 -5.53 -3.69 -12.78
C ASN A 8 -5.01 -2.65 -13.79
N GLN A 9 -5.71 -1.52 -13.94
CA GLN A 9 -5.38 -0.51 -14.96
C GLN A 9 -4.46 0.61 -14.45
N VAL A 10 -4.43 0.87 -13.14
CA VAL A 10 -3.72 2.02 -12.57
C VAL A 10 -2.75 1.61 -11.49
N ILE A 11 -3.23 0.98 -10.41
CA ILE A 11 -2.41 0.70 -9.21
C ILE A 11 -1.28 -0.25 -9.54
N ALA A 12 -1.58 -1.45 -10.05
CA ALA A 12 -0.56 -2.47 -10.30
C ALA A 12 0.43 -2.04 -11.40
N PRO A 13 0.00 -1.50 -12.56
CA PRO A 13 0.94 -0.99 -13.56
C PRO A 13 1.87 0.11 -13.03
N PHE A 14 1.33 1.07 -12.27
CA PHE A 14 2.14 2.15 -11.70
C PHE A 14 3.10 1.63 -10.63
N PHE A 15 2.67 0.66 -9.81
CA PHE A 15 3.55 0.06 -8.79
C PHE A 15 4.78 -0.56 -9.44
N ARG A 16 4.60 -1.32 -10.52
CA ARG A 16 5.70 -1.91 -11.28
C ARG A 16 6.59 -0.85 -11.93
N SER A 17 6.00 0.09 -12.66
CA SER A 17 6.80 1.09 -13.41
C SER A 17 7.50 2.12 -12.53
N SER A 18 7.04 2.32 -11.29
CA SER A 18 7.62 3.28 -10.34
C SER A 18 8.61 2.65 -9.35
N ASN A 19 9.05 1.41 -9.58
CA ASN A 19 9.88 0.63 -8.64
C ASN A 19 9.27 0.57 -7.24
N GLY A 20 7.94 0.39 -7.17
CA GLY A 20 7.19 0.42 -5.91
C GLY A 20 7.64 -0.65 -4.93
N HIS A 21 7.97 -1.84 -5.42
CA HIS A 21 8.45 -2.95 -4.59
C HIS A 21 9.77 -2.61 -3.90
N ALA A 22 10.78 -2.16 -4.66
CA ALA A 22 12.06 -1.74 -4.10
C ALA A 22 11.89 -0.63 -3.05
N LYS A 23 11.05 0.37 -3.32
CA LYS A 23 10.74 1.46 -2.36
C LYS A 23 10.16 0.95 -1.03
N VAL A 24 9.30 -0.07 -1.08
CA VAL A 24 8.77 -0.70 0.13
C VAL A 24 9.87 -1.48 0.83
N VAL A 25 10.57 -2.35 0.11
CA VAL A 25 11.55 -3.30 0.66
C VAL A 25 12.79 -2.62 1.23
N ASP A 26 13.39 -1.68 0.51
CA ASP A 26 14.64 -1.02 0.86
C ASP A 26 14.54 -0.24 2.19
N SER A 27 13.32 0.13 2.59
CA SER A 27 13.05 0.92 3.80
C SER A 27 12.36 0.14 4.91
N LEU A 28 12.18 -1.19 4.78
CA LEU A 28 11.51 -2.01 5.78
C LEU A 28 12.14 -1.90 7.17
N LEU A 29 13.47 -1.82 7.26
CA LEU A 29 14.17 -1.74 8.54
C LEU A 29 14.26 -0.31 9.08
N SER A 30 14.43 0.69 8.21
CA SER A 30 14.86 2.05 8.58
C SER A 30 13.73 3.07 8.65
N ALA A 31 12.59 2.86 7.98
CA ALA A 31 11.49 3.81 7.99
C ALA A 31 10.88 3.97 9.40
N SER A 32 10.27 5.11 9.68
CA SER A 32 9.50 5.35 10.90
C SER A 32 8.07 4.80 10.79
N LEU A 33 7.40 4.62 11.93
CA LEU A 33 5.98 4.24 11.95
C LEU A 33 5.14 5.35 11.29
N GLY A 34 4.29 4.98 10.34
CA GLY A 34 3.43 5.89 9.58
C GLY A 34 4.12 6.56 8.39
N ASP A 35 5.41 6.31 8.17
CA ASP A 35 6.09 6.79 6.97
C ASP A 35 5.45 6.19 5.73
N ARG A 36 5.41 6.97 4.65
CA ARG A 36 4.86 6.50 3.39
C ARG A 36 5.89 5.66 2.67
N ALA A 37 5.55 4.41 2.37
CA ALA A 37 6.35 3.51 1.55
C ALA A 37 6.10 3.77 0.05
N TRP A 38 4.84 3.95 -0.35
CA TRP A 38 4.46 4.19 -1.73
C TRP A 38 3.06 4.82 -1.84
N PRO A 39 2.75 5.61 -2.88
CA PRO A 39 3.67 6.16 -3.88
C PRO A 39 4.55 7.28 -3.31
N VAL A 40 5.58 7.68 -4.08
CA VAL A 40 6.31 8.93 -3.79
C VAL A 40 5.32 10.09 -3.84
N ARG A 41 5.36 10.97 -2.84
CA ARG A 41 4.39 12.05 -2.67
C ARG A 41 4.38 12.98 -3.89
N HIS A 42 3.32 12.90 -4.68
CA HIS A 42 3.10 13.81 -5.79
C HIS A 42 1.60 13.95 -6.03
N ASP A 43 1.05 15.16 -5.87
CA ASP A 43 -0.40 15.39 -5.78
C ASP A 43 -1.21 14.74 -6.92
N ARG A 44 -0.74 14.87 -8.17
CA ARG A 44 -1.43 14.26 -9.31
C ARG A 44 -1.41 12.73 -9.25
N THR A 45 -0.27 12.16 -8.88
CA THR A 45 -0.04 10.72 -8.85
C THR A 45 -0.80 10.07 -7.71
N ASP A 46 -0.78 10.71 -6.54
CA ASP A 46 -1.51 10.31 -5.34
C ASP A 46 -3.02 10.23 -5.60
N LYS A 47 -3.59 11.23 -6.31
CA LYS A 47 -5.01 11.26 -6.67
C LYS A 47 -5.36 10.16 -7.66
N GLN A 48 -4.54 9.98 -8.69
CA GLN A 48 -4.76 8.98 -9.73
C GLN A 48 -4.71 7.55 -9.18
N ILE A 49 -3.71 7.22 -8.36
CA ILE A 49 -3.56 5.88 -7.75
C ILE A 49 -4.66 5.65 -6.72
N GLY A 50 -4.91 6.62 -5.85
CA GLY A 50 -6.01 6.61 -4.89
C GLY A 50 -5.77 5.78 -3.63
N ILE A 51 -4.67 5.04 -3.54
CA ILE A 51 -4.21 4.34 -2.32
C ILE A 51 -2.80 4.75 -1.92
N ARG A 52 -2.42 4.40 -0.69
CA ARG A 52 -1.09 4.53 -0.14
C ARG A 52 -0.71 3.25 0.59
N LEU A 53 0.57 2.91 0.53
CA LEU A 53 1.22 1.95 1.40
C LEU A 53 2.01 2.75 2.43
N ASP A 54 1.65 2.61 3.69
CA ASP A 54 2.33 3.26 4.82
C ASP A 54 2.98 2.17 5.71
N PHE A 55 4.17 2.46 6.24
CA PHE A 55 4.90 1.56 7.12
C PHE A 55 4.23 1.46 8.49
N GLY A 56 3.78 0.27 8.84
CA GLY A 56 3.26 -0.06 10.16
C GLY A 56 4.34 -0.41 11.18
N LYS A 57 3.89 -0.90 12.34
CA LYS A 57 4.79 -1.30 13.43
C LYS A 57 5.66 -2.49 13.02
N MET A 58 6.90 -2.49 13.50
CA MET A 58 7.73 -3.68 13.52
C MET A 58 7.38 -4.56 14.71
N PHE A 59 7.56 -5.87 14.56
CA PHE A 59 7.38 -6.84 15.62
C PHE A 59 8.23 -8.08 15.34
N SER A 60 8.46 -8.87 16.38
CA SER A 60 9.21 -10.12 16.25
C SER A 60 8.30 -11.30 16.58
N GLU A 61 8.38 -12.34 15.76
CA GLU A 61 7.68 -13.61 15.98
C GLU A 61 8.64 -14.75 15.70
N LYS A 62 8.81 -15.66 16.68
CA LYS A 62 9.70 -16.84 16.57
C LYS A 62 11.13 -16.53 16.10
N GLY A 63 11.66 -15.35 16.47
CA GLY A 63 13.00 -14.90 16.09
C GLY A 63 13.09 -14.21 14.72
N THR A 64 12.00 -14.17 13.96
CA THR A 64 11.91 -13.42 12.70
C THR A 64 11.35 -12.03 12.95
N GLN A 65 11.94 -11.02 12.30
CA GLN A 65 11.49 -9.63 12.39
C GLN A 65 10.57 -9.31 11.23
N TYR A 66 9.38 -8.86 11.56
CA TYR A 66 8.34 -8.50 10.60
C TYR A 66 8.02 -7.01 10.68
N ARG A 67 7.45 -6.50 9.60
CA ARG A 67 6.84 -5.18 9.55
C ARG A 67 5.51 -5.24 8.84
N TRP A 68 4.52 -4.54 9.39
CA TRP A 68 3.26 -4.32 8.70
C TRP A 68 3.41 -3.28 7.60
N ILE A 69 2.78 -3.51 6.45
CA ILE A 69 2.53 -2.51 5.43
C ILE A 69 1.02 -2.26 5.39
N HIS A 70 0.59 -1.06 5.72
CA HIS A 70 -0.82 -0.69 5.76
C HIS A 70 -1.27 -0.15 4.41
N VAL A 71 -2.37 -0.69 3.88
CA VAL A 71 -3.05 -0.16 2.70
C VAL A 71 -4.07 0.88 3.19
N GLN A 72 -3.96 2.12 2.71
CA GLN A 72 -4.87 3.21 3.07
C GLN A 72 -5.43 3.88 1.82
N ALA A 73 -6.69 4.33 1.88
CA ALA A 73 -7.28 5.15 0.83
C ALA A 73 -6.79 6.60 0.90
N ASN A 74 -6.66 7.26 -0.25
CA ASN A 74 -6.36 8.67 -0.33
C ASN A 74 -7.63 9.53 -0.36
N LYS A 75 -7.74 10.54 0.50
CA LYS A 75 -8.86 11.50 0.52
C LYS A 75 -9.05 12.25 -0.80
N GLY A 76 -7.98 12.40 -1.57
CA GLY A 76 -8.00 13.05 -2.88
C GLY A 76 -8.26 12.12 -4.06
N ALA A 77 -8.52 10.82 -3.83
CA ALA A 77 -8.58 9.83 -4.90
C ALA A 77 -9.57 10.21 -6.02
N ASP A 78 -9.15 10.00 -7.27
CA ASP A 78 -10.02 10.14 -8.44
C ASP A 78 -11.04 8.99 -8.47
N GLN A 79 -10.66 7.82 -7.95
CA GLN A 79 -11.56 6.69 -7.77
C GLN A 79 -12.55 6.99 -6.62
N SER A 80 -13.84 7.02 -6.96
CA SER A 80 -14.91 7.51 -6.07
C SER A 80 -15.14 6.66 -4.81
N THR A 81 -14.97 5.34 -4.87
CA THR A 81 -15.07 4.43 -3.72
C THR A 81 -13.98 4.73 -2.69
N LEU A 82 -12.72 4.79 -3.13
CA LEU A 82 -11.56 5.10 -2.28
C LEU A 82 -11.70 6.49 -1.66
N ARG A 83 -12.13 7.48 -2.46
CA ARG A 83 -12.42 8.83 -1.96
C ARG A 83 -13.50 8.82 -0.88
N ALA A 84 -14.62 8.15 -1.11
CA ALA A 84 -15.70 8.07 -0.15
C ALA A 84 -15.27 7.37 1.16
N ILE A 85 -14.46 6.31 1.06
CA ILE A 85 -13.91 5.62 2.23
C ILE A 85 -13.01 6.57 3.05
N ALA A 86 -12.06 7.24 2.39
CA ALA A 86 -11.13 8.15 3.04
C ALA A 86 -11.80 9.42 3.59
N GLN A 87 -12.88 9.91 2.97
CA GLN A 87 -13.64 11.05 3.48
C GLN A 87 -14.38 10.72 4.78
N LYS A 88 -14.87 9.47 4.94
CA LYS A 88 -15.51 9.02 6.18
C LYS A 88 -14.49 8.84 7.31
N ASN A 89 -13.33 8.26 7.00
CA ASN A 89 -12.24 8.09 7.96
C ASN A 89 -10.87 8.18 7.24
N PRO A 90 -10.19 9.34 7.30
CA PRO A 90 -8.94 9.58 6.58
C PRO A 90 -7.78 8.69 7.01
N HIS A 91 -7.84 8.12 8.21
CA HIS A 91 -6.81 7.26 8.78
C HIS A 91 -7.18 5.78 8.75
N ARG A 92 -8.27 5.43 8.04
CA ARG A 92 -8.70 4.04 7.93
C ARG A 92 -7.65 3.20 7.21
N ILE A 93 -7.17 2.18 7.91
CA ILE A 93 -6.42 1.07 7.34
C ILE A 93 -7.44 0.13 6.66
N LEU A 94 -7.30 -0.05 5.35
CA LEU A 94 -8.15 -0.94 4.54
C LEU A 94 -7.78 -2.41 4.78
N GLY A 95 -6.48 -2.66 4.94
CA GLY A 95 -5.89 -3.95 5.24
C GLY A 95 -4.39 -3.79 5.49
N SER A 96 -3.73 -4.86 5.91
CA SER A 96 -2.29 -4.85 6.19
C SER A 96 -1.64 -6.10 5.66
N VAL A 97 -0.43 -5.95 5.13
CA VAL A 97 0.41 -7.06 4.67
C VAL A 97 1.57 -7.23 5.65
N GLN A 98 1.85 -8.45 6.08
CA GLN A 98 2.99 -8.77 6.92
C GLN A 98 4.21 -9.08 6.05
N LEU A 99 5.29 -8.32 6.21
CA LEU A 99 6.54 -8.54 5.48
C LEU A 99 7.66 -8.94 6.43
N ASP A 100 8.37 -10.01 6.10
CA ASP A 100 9.65 -10.33 6.71
C ASP A 100 10.68 -9.28 6.25
N VAL A 101 11.37 -8.67 7.21
CA VAL A 101 12.35 -7.60 6.94
C VAL A 101 13.62 -8.13 6.27
N LYS A 102 13.97 -9.40 6.48
CA LYS A 102 15.17 -10.04 5.92
C LYS A 102 14.88 -10.88 4.68
N ALA A 103 13.65 -11.39 4.54
CA ALA A 103 13.21 -12.19 3.40
C ALA A 103 11.89 -11.63 2.83
N PRO A 104 11.91 -10.41 2.27
CA PRO A 104 10.69 -9.75 1.79
C PRO A 104 10.05 -10.54 0.65
N ILE A 105 8.71 -10.53 0.63
CA ILE A 105 7.91 -11.21 -0.40
C ILE A 105 8.19 -10.66 -1.81
N ALA A 106 7.87 -11.46 -2.82
CA ALA A 106 8.02 -11.04 -4.21
C ALA A 106 7.05 -9.89 -4.58
N GLN A 107 7.40 -9.09 -5.60
CA GLN A 107 6.56 -7.98 -6.06
C GLN A 107 5.12 -8.41 -6.38
N GLU A 108 4.96 -9.53 -7.09
CA GLU A 108 3.63 -10.01 -7.50
C GLU A 108 2.81 -10.53 -6.32
N GLU A 109 3.47 -11.08 -5.30
CA GLU A 109 2.82 -11.51 -4.06
C GLU A 109 2.32 -10.30 -3.27
N LEU A 110 3.13 -9.23 -3.12
CA LEU A 110 2.69 -7.98 -2.49
C LEU A 110 1.52 -7.34 -3.25
N LEU A 111 1.58 -7.35 -4.58
CA LEU A 111 0.50 -6.87 -5.42
C LEU A 111 -0.77 -7.70 -5.23
N GLN A 112 -0.67 -9.03 -5.16
CA GLN A 112 -1.81 -9.90 -4.92
C GLN A 112 -2.46 -9.61 -3.56
N GLU A 113 -1.68 -9.48 -2.49
CA GLU A 113 -2.18 -9.11 -1.16
C GLU A 113 -2.92 -7.76 -1.17
N VAL A 114 -2.37 -6.75 -1.86
CA VAL A 114 -3.04 -5.45 -2.03
C VAL A 114 -4.33 -5.60 -2.84
N ARG A 115 -4.33 -6.44 -3.89
CA ARG A 115 -5.53 -6.71 -4.70
C ARG A 115 -6.64 -7.30 -3.85
N ASP A 116 -6.32 -8.29 -3.03
CA ASP A 116 -7.29 -9.03 -2.23
C ASP A 116 -7.89 -8.13 -1.12
N ILE A 117 -7.06 -7.28 -0.51
CA ILE A 117 -7.54 -6.21 0.40
C ILE A 117 -8.55 -5.30 -0.31
N LEU A 118 -8.28 -4.91 -1.56
CA LEU A 118 -9.19 -4.05 -2.32
C LEU A 118 -10.43 -4.78 -2.85
N GLU A 119 -10.38 -6.09 -3.07
CA GLU A 119 -11.52 -6.91 -3.49
C GLU A 119 -12.54 -7.09 -2.37
N ALA A 120 -12.09 -7.04 -1.11
CA ALA A 120 -12.93 -7.17 0.07
C ALA A 120 -13.66 -5.87 0.50
N LEU A 121 -13.50 -4.75 -0.24
CA LEU A 121 -14.11 -3.44 0.06
C LEU A 121 -15.47 -3.23 -0.61
#